data_AF-A0A8D8TRG2-F1
#
_entry.id   AF-A0A8D8TRG2-F1
#
_cell.length_a   1.000
_cell.length_b   1.000
_cell.length_c   1.000
_cell.angle_alpha   90.00
_cell.angle_beta   90.00
_cell.angle_gamma   90.00
#
_symmetry.space_group_name_H-M   'P 1'
#
loop_
_entity.id
_entity.type
_entity.pdbx_description
1 polymer ?
#
loop_
_entity_poly.entity_id
_entity_poly.type
_entity_poly.pdbx_seq_one_letter_code
_entity_poly.pdbx_strand_id
1 'polypeptide(L)'
;MCQYMNMTVELRETSSSNPGDGGPGHVIYDIMQEKAAIGIAGMVMTNERMHNVSFSAAHSQDCAVFISLTSLALSKYRAIFGPFKWEVWVCLVLVYLLAIIPLSFSDKLTLRHLWEKPSEIENMFWYMFGTFTNLFTFRNTNSWTSSKKGSTRAFVGTYWVFSIIITAAYTGSIIAFITLPVFPETIDTLQQLKSERYRIITLDNSGWQKFNDTQKKTLEHSVFNNWELVPKVEDGLRNVTKGHLLWSYAFLGSKAQLEHIVKNNFENSG
;
A
#
# COMPACT_ATOMS: atom_id res chain seq x y z
N MET A 1 17.48 -35.67 -21.42
CA MET A 1 18.95 -35.84 -21.39
C MET A 1 19.36 -37.30 -21.29
N CYS A 2 19.00 -38.03 -20.24
CA CYS A 2 19.48 -39.41 -20.01
C CYS A 2 19.16 -40.40 -21.14
N GLN A 3 17.94 -40.33 -21.70
CA GLN A 3 17.55 -41.14 -22.87
C GLN A 3 18.34 -40.79 -24.13
N TYR A 4 18.67 -39.52 -24.34
CA TYR A 4 19.39 -39.06 -25.53
C TYR A 4 20.88 -39.43 -25.47
N MET A 5 21.46 -39.39 -24.27
CA MET A 5 22.89 -39.68 -24.03
C MET A 5 23.16 -41.15 -23.67
N ASN A 6 22.13 -41.99 -23.60
CA ASN A 6 22.20 -43.40 -23.19
C ASN A 6 22.99 -43.62 -21.88
N MET A 7 22.66 -42.83 -20.84
CA MET A 7 23.32 -42.86 -19.53
C MET A 7 22.33 -43.19 -18.40
N THR A 8 22.79 -43.96 -17.42
CA THR A 8 22.10 -44.16 -16.13
C THR A 8 22.52 -43.06 -15.15
N VAL A 9 21.58 -42.56 -14.36
CA VAL A 9 21.81 -41.45 -13.43
C VAL A 9 21.23 -41.80 -12.07
N GLU A 10 22.03 -41.57 -11.03
CA GLU A 10 21.59 -41.61 -9.64
C GLU A 10 21.43 -40.17 -9.15
N LEU A 11 20.24 -39.81 -8.70
CA LEU A 11 19.95 -38.48 -8.16
C LEU A 11 20.18 -38.50 -6.66
N ARG A 12 20.99 -37.56 -6.18
CA ARG A 12 21.30 -37.41 -4.76
C ARG A 12 21.14 -35.95 -4.36
N GLU A 13 20.46 -35.72 -3.26
CA GLU A 13 20.42 -34.39 -2.64
C GLU A 13 21.77 -34.05 -2.00
N THR A 14 22.15 -32.78 -2.08
CA THR A 14 23.42 -32.30 -1.54
C THR A 14 23.50 -32.58 -0.04
N SER A 15 24.57 -33.25 0.38
CA SER A 15 24.73 -33.68 1.78
C SER A 15 25.50 -32.65 2.62
N SER A 16 26.02 -31.61 1.97
CA SER A 16 26.81 -30.55 2.60
C SER A 16 25.94 -29.66 3.49
N SER A 17 26.25 -29.59 4.78
CA SER A 17 25.70 -28.61 5.72
C SER A 17 26.60 -27.38 5.90
N ASN A 18 27.55 -27.15 4.99
CA ASN A 18 28.57 -26.12 5.19
C ASN A 18 27.88 -24.74 5.37
N PRO A 19 28.07 -24.05 6.51
CA PRO A 19 27.24 -22.90 6.88
C PRO A 19 27.44 -21.67 6.00
N GLY A 20 28.55 -21.60 5.25
CA GLY A 20 28.92 -20.43 4.46
C GLY A 20 28.38 -20.41 3.02
N ASP A 21 27.70 -21.46 2.57
CA ASP A 21 27.36 -21.63 1.16
C ASP A 21 25.89 -22.05 1.00
N GLY A 22 24.96 -21.20 1.44
CA GLY A 22 23.52 -21.47 1.35
C GLY A 22 23.04 -21.80 -0.08
N GLY A 23 22.15 -22.78 -0.20
CA GLY A 23 21.45 -23.10 -1.44
C GLY A 23 22.36 -23.70 -2.54
N PRO A 24 22.46 -23.09 -3.74
CA PRO A 24 23.18 -23.71 -4.87
C PRO A 24 24.69 -23.86 -4.68
N GLY A 25 25.28 -23.22 -3.67
CA GLY A 25 26.69 -23.40 -3.31
C GLY A 25 27.04 -24.84 -2.94
N HIS A 26 26.14 -25.52 -2.23
CA HIS A 26 26.34 -26.93 -1.85
C HIS A 26 26.50 -27.83 -3.07
N VAL A 27 25.84 -27.53 -4.19
CA VAL A 27 25.99 -28.28 -5.44
C VAL A 27 27.38 -28.07 -6.03
N ILE A 28 27.88 -26.83 -6.05
CA ILE A 28 29.24 -26.53 -6.52
C ILE A 28 30.26 -27.22 -5.64
N TYR A 29 30.08 -27.18 -4.33
CA TYR A 29 30.98 -27.83 -3.38
C TYR A 29 31.04 -29.34 -3.57
N ASP A 30 29.90 -30.02 -3.74
CA ASP A 30 29.87 -31.47 -3.96
C ASP A 30 30.53 -31.88 -5.30
N ILE A 31 30.45 -31.03 -6.35
CA ILE A 31 31.20 -31.23 -7.60
C ILE A 31 32.70 -31.05 -7.37
N MET A 32 33.11 -30.00 -6.66
CA MET A 32 34.53 -29.73 -6.36
C MET A 32 35.17 -30.83 -5.51
N GLN A 33 34.38 -31.51 -4.68
CA GLN A 33 34.82 -32.65 -3.85
C GLN A 33 34.72 -33.99 -4.59
N GLU A 34 34.46 -33.98 -5.90
CA GLU A 34 34.29 -35.17 -6.74
C GLU A 34 33.23 -36.17 -6.23
N LYS A 35 32.27 -35.68 -5.43
CA LYS A 35 31.14 -36.50 -4.92
C LYS A 35 30.04 -36.66 -5.95
N ALA A 36 29.97 -35.74 -6.92
CA ALA A 36 29.03 -35.77 -8.03
C ALA A 36 29.72 -35.33 -9.32
N ALA A 37 29.44 -36.02 -10.43
CA ALA A 37 29.97 -35.67 -11.75
C ALA A 37 29.19 -34.52 -12.42
N ILE A 38 27.89 -34.41 -12.13
CA ILE A 38 27.01 -33.37 -12.69
C ILE A 38 26.13 -32.84 -11.56
N GLY A 39 26.09 -31.51 -11.41
CA GLY A 39 25.14 -30.84 -10.53
C GLY A 39 24.09 -30.08 -11.33
N ILE A 40 22.84 -30.19 -10.88
CA ILE A 40 21.70 -29.46 -11.46
C ILE A 40 21.13 -28.58 -10.36
N ALA A 41 21.16 -27.26 -10.54
CA ALA A 41 20.57 -26.33 -9.60
C ALA A 41 20.11 -25.05 -10.29
N GLY A 42 19.12 -24.37 -9.72
CA GLY A 42 18.76 -23.00 -10.09
C GLY A 42 19.81 -22.03 -9.57
N MET A 43 20.92 -21.87 -10.30
CA MET A 43 22.04 -21.02 -9.88
C MET A 43 22.42 -20.02 -10.97
N VAL A 44 22.83 -18.83 -10.52
CA VAL A 44 23.34 -17.80 -11.42
C VAL A 44 24.79 -18.12 -11.78
N MET A 45 25.11 -18.04 -13.06
CA MET A 45 26.47 -18.16 -13.57
C MET A 45 27.24 -16.87 -13.24
N THR A 46 28.24 -16.99 -12.36
CA THR A 46 29.13 -15.88 -11.97
C THR A 46 30.57 -16.22 -12.32
N ASN A 47 31.41 -15.21 -12.54
CA ASN A 47 32.82 -15.43 -12.89
C ASN A 47 33.56 -16.28 -11.85
N GLU A 48 33.35 -16.03 -10.57
CA GLU A 48 33.96 -16.81 -9.48
C GLU A 48 33.55 -18.29 -9.54
N ARG A 49 32.30 -18.59 -9.87
CA ARG A 49 31.82 -19.98 -10.00
C ARG A 49 32.37 -20.64 -11.25
N MET A 50 32.46 -19.92 -12.36
CA MET A 50 33.06 -20.42 -13.61
C MET A 50 34.55 -20.75 -13.47
N HIS A 51 35.26 -20.14 -12.52
CA HIS A 51 36.64 -20.52 -12.21
C HIS A 51 36.76 -21.86 -11.49
N ASN A 52 35.74 -22.23 -10.70
CA ASN A 52 35.76 -23.45 -9.89
C ASN A 52 35.14 -24.65 -10.61
N VAL A 53 34.11 -24.43 -11.42
CA VAL A 53 33.38 -25.48 -12.15
C VAL A 53 33.01 -25.04 -13.56
N SER A 54 32.97 -25.99 -14.49
CA SER A 54 32.52 -25.76 -15.86
C SER A 54 31.00 -25.74 -15.96
N PHE A 55 30.44 -24.67 -16.52
CA PHE A 55 29.00 -24.54 -16.77
C PHE A 55 28.65 -24.97 -18.21
N SER A 56 27.43 -25.49 -18.39
CA SER A 56 26.84 -25.65 -19.72
C SER A 56 26.42 -24.31 -20.30
N ALA A 57 25.96 -24.30 -21.56
CA ALA A 57 25.22 -23.17 -22.09
C ALA A 57 24.03 -22.84 -21.17
N ALA A 58 23.75 -21.53 -21.03
CA ALA A 58 22.66 -21.07 -20.19
C ALA A 58 21.31 -21.59 -20.72
N HIS A 59 20.57 -22.30 -19.87
CA HIS A 59 19.26 -22.85 -20.22
C HIS A 59 18.17 -21.76 -20.21
N SER A 60 18.21 -20.87 -19.23
CA SER A 60 17.24 -19.78 -19.04
C SER A 60 17.95 -18.47 -18.73
N GLN A 61 17.30 -17.37 -19.11
CA GLN A 61 17.69 -16.01 -18.72
C GLN A 61 16.72 -15.53 -17.64
N ASP A 62 17.27 -14.85 -16.63
CA ASP A 62 16.49 -14.34 -15.51
C ASP A 62 17.05 -12.97 -15.09
N CYS A 63 16.21 -12.17 -14.43
CA CYS A 63 16.50 -10.80 -14.05
C CYS A 63 16.37 -10.61 -12.54
N ALA A 64 17.16 -9.68 -12.00
CA ALA A 64 17.03 -9.23 -10.62
C ALA A 64 15.79 -8.35 -10.47
N VAL A 65 14.91 -8.69 -9.52
CA VAL A 65 13.76 -7.87 -9.14
C VAL A 65 13.69 -7.71 -7.63
N PHE A 66 13.02 -6.66 -7.18
CA PHE A 66 12.77 -6.41 -5.77
C PHE A 66 11.30 -6.66 -5.46
N ILE A 67 11.02 -7.26 -4.31
CA ILE A 67 9.68 -7.35 -3.74
C ILE A 67 9.65 -6.55 -2.44
N SER A 68 8.66 -5.68 -2.30
CA SER A 68 8.44 -4.90 -1.09
C SER A 68 6.98 -5.02 -0.65
N LEU A 69 6.73 -4.77 0.63
CA LEU A 69 5.36 -4.75 1.12
C LEU A 69 4.72 -3.42 0.75
N THR A 70 3.90 -3.41 -0.29
CA THR A 70 3.06 -2.24 -0.58
C THR A 70 1.91 -2.24 0.42
N SER A 71 1.90 -1.26 1.35
CA SER A 71 0.77 -1.07 2.25
C SER A 71 -0.45 -0.59 1.45
N LEU A 72 -1.30 -1.53 1.07
CA LEU A 72 -2.60 -1.29 0.44
C LEU A 72 -3.62 -0.65 1.39
N ALA A 73 -3.31 -0.61 2.70
CA ALA A 73 -4.22 -0.08 3.70
C ALA A 73 -4.16 1.45 3.71
N LEU A 74 -5.05 2.10 2.95
CA LEU A 74 -5.42 3.48 3.26
C LEU A 74 -5.98 3.50 4.68
N SER A 75 -5.45 4.39 5.51
CA SER A 75 -5.91 4.55 6.89
C SER A 75 -7.42 4.79 6.93
N LYS A 76 -8.14 4.09 7.82
CA LYS A 76 -9.62 4.15 7.91
C LYS A 76 -10.18 5.58 8.01
N TYR A 77 -9.48 6.52 8.64
CA TYR A 77 -9.90 7.93 8.74
C TYR A 77 -9.80 8.68 7.40
N ARG A 78 -8.81 8.35 6.56
CA ARG A 78 -8.64 8.90 5.22
C ARG A 78 -9.78 8.46 4.29
N ALA A 79 -10.41 7.31 4.55
CA ALA A 79 -11.60 6.89 3.82
C ALA A 79 -12.84 7.75 4.13
N ILE A 80 -12.96 8.24 5.37
CA ILE A 80 -14.10 9.06 5.78
C ILE A 80 -13.91 10.52 5.34
N PHE A 81 -12.78 11.15 5.67
CA PHE A 81 -12.58 12.58 5.36
C PHE A 81 -11.99 12.84 3.97
N GLY A 82 -11.40 11.83 3.33
CA GLY A 82 -10.74 11.96 2.02
C GLY A 82 -11.63 12.32 0.81
N PRO A 83 -12.93 11.98 0.76
CA PRO A 83 -13.77 12.30 -0.40
C PRO A 83 -13.92 13.79 -0.68
N PHE A 84 -13.94 14.63 0.37
CA PHE A 84 -14.01 16.07 0.25
C PHE A 84 -12.68 16.70 0.65
N LYS A 85 -12.23 17.67 -0.16
CA LYS A 85 -11.06 18.47 0.19
C LYS A 85 -11.35 19.32 1.43
N TRP A 86 -10.29 19.71 2.13
CA TRP A 86 -10.39 20.50 3.36
C TRP A 86 -11.17 21.81 3.17
N GLU A 87 -11.03 22.47 2.03
CA GLU A 87 -11.72 23.71 1.70
C GLU A 87 -13.25 23.52 1.67
N VAL A 88 -13.72 22.36 1.18
CA VAL A 88 -15.14 22.03 1.14
C VAL A 88 -15.69 21.82 2.55
N TRP A 89 -14.94 21.15 3.42
CA TRP A 89 -15.32 20.98 4.82
C TRP A 89 -15.49 22.32 5.54
N VAL A 90 -14.54 23.24 5.34
CA VAL A 90 -14.62 24.60 5.91
C VAL A 90 -15.84 25.34 5.35
N CYS A 91 -16.08 25.28 4.03
CA CYS A 91 -17.27 25.88 3.42
C CYS A 91 -18.57 25.31 3.98
N LEU A 92 -18.66 24.00 4.20
CA LEU A 92 -19.86 23.36 4.77
C LEU A 92 -20.13 23.86 6.20
N VAL A 93 -19.09 23.92 7.04
CA VAL A 93 -19.21 24.46 8.40
C VAL A 93 -19.65 25.92 8.37
N LEU A 94 -19.08 26.74 7.48
CA LEU A 94 -19.44 28.14 7.32
C LEU A 94 -20.90 28.30 6.84
N VAL A 95 -21.32 27.59 5.79
CA VAL A 95 -22.70 27.64 5.29
C VAL A 95 -23.68 27.20 6.38
N TYR A 96 -23.34 26.17 7.15
CA TYR A 96 -24.14 25.73 8.29
C TYR A 96 -24.30 26.80 9.36
N LEU A 97 -23.19 27.39 9.84
CA LEU A 97 -23.23 28.43 10.88
C LEU A 97 -23.91 29.71 10.39
N LEU A 98 -23.63 30.11 9.16
CA LEU A 98 -24.20 31.32 8.56
C LEU A 98 -25.69 31.18 8.26
N ALA A 99 -26.22 29.96 8.10
CA ALA A 99 -27.64 29.74 7.83
C ALA A 99 -28.56 30.11 9.00
N ILE A 100 -28.02 30.27 10.22
CA ILE A 100 -28.76 30.77 11.39
C ILE A 100 -29.18 32.24 11.18
N ILE A 101 -28.36 33.05 10.51
CA ILE A 101 -28.60 34.48 10.26
C ILE A 101 -29.86 34.71 9.39
N PRO A 102 -29.96 34.14 8.17
CA PRO A 102 -31.15 34.29 7.33
C PRO A 102 -32.37 33.60 7.93
N LEU A 103 -32.23 32.50 8.68
CA LEU A 103 -33.35 31.89 9.40
C LEU A 103 -33.92 32.87 10.46
N SER A 104 -33.03 33.47 11.25
CA SER A 104 -33.38 34.46 12.27
C SER A 104 -34.01 35.72 11.68
N PHE A 105 -33.46 36.19 10.56
CA PHE A 105 -34.00 37.33 9.82
C PHE A 105 -35.38 37.00 9.22
N SER A 106 -35.56 35.83 8.62
CA SER A 106 -36.85 35.40 8.09
C SER A 106 -37.92 35.28 9.18
N ASP A 107 -37.52 34.84 10.38
CA ASP A 107 -38.45 34.62 11.50
C ASP A 107 -38.82 35.90 12.25
N LYS A 108 -37.88 36.82 12.54
CA LYS A 108 -38.15 38.01 13.38
C LYS A 108 -37.75 39.34 12.72
N LEU A 109 -37.28 39.34 11.47
CA LEU A 109 -36.81 40.50 10.70
C LEU A 109 -35.73 41.34 11.40
N THR A 110 -35.16 40.82 12.49
CA THR A 110 -34.25 41.54 13.40
C THR A 110 -33.26 40.57 14.03
N LEU A 111 -31.98 40.92 14.04
CA LEU A 111 -30.91 40.07 14.60
C LEU A 111 -30.62 40.33 16.09
N ARG A 112 -31.24 41.34 16.70
CA ARG A 112 -31.00 41.74 18.11
C ARG A 112 -31.27 40.60 19.10
N HIS A 113 -32.30 39.79 18.84
CA HIS A 113 -32.68 38.70 19.72
C HIS A 113 -31.66 37.55 19.78
N LEU A 114 -30.75 37.43 18.80
CA LEU A 114 -29.65 36.47 18.88
C LEU A 114 -28.76 36.80 20.09
N TRP A 115 -28.43 38.08 20.28
CA TRP A 115 -27.51 38.52 21.34
C TRP A 115 -28.18 38.61 22.71
N GLU A 116 -29.50 38.84 22.75
CA GLU A 116 -30.26 38.99 23.98
C GLU A 116 -30.72 37.65 24.59
N LYS A 117 -30.87 36.59 23.78
CA LYS A 117 -31.41 35.29 24.22
C LYS A 117 -30.60 34.11 23.68
N PRO A 118 -29.55 33.66 24.38
CA PRO A 118 -28.70 32.56 23.91
C PRO A 118 -29.44 31.22 23.76
N SER A 119 -30.47 30.97 24.56
CA SER A 119 -31.32 29.76 24.44
C SER A 119 -32.04 29.65 23.09
N GLU A 120 -32.38 30.78 22.45
CA GLU A 120 -32.98 30.78 21.12
C GLU A 120 -31.96 30.40 20.05
N ILE A 121 -30.71 30.89 20.15
CA ILE A 121 -29.62 30.49 19.26
C ILE A 121 -29.38 28.99 19.35
N GLU A 122 -29.34 28.44 20.56
CA GLU A 122 -29.13 27.01 20.78
C GLU A 122 -30.22 26.18 20.10
N ASN A 123 -31.48 26.56 20.26
CA ASN A 123 -32.62 25.91 19.59
C ASN A 123 -32.52 26.01 18.06
N MET A 124 -32.13 27.17 17.53
CA MET A 124 -31.92 27.37 16.09
C MET A 124 -30.75 26.54 15.56
N PHE A 125 -29.65 26.46 16.30
CA PHE A 125 -28.50 25.64 15.96
C PHE A 125 -28.90 24.16 15.86
N TRP A 126 -29.55 23.62 16.88
CA TRP A 126 -29.99 22.21 16.87
C TRP A 126 -31.03 21.93 15.79
N TYR A 127 -31.93 22.87 15.53
CA TYR A 127 -32.89 22.75 14.44
C TYR A 127 -32.21 22.68 13.06
N MET A 128 -31.23 23.56 12.82
CA MET A 128 -30.45 23.56 11.58
C MET A 128 -29.59 22.29 11.48
N PHE A 129 -29.02 21.81 12.59
CA PHE A 129 -28.27 20.57 12.64
C PHE A 129 -29.14 19.37 12.27
N GLY A 130 -30.34 19.27 12.85
CA GLY A 130 -31.30 18.22 12.53
C GLY A 130 -31.72 18.26 11.06
N THR A 131 -31.97 19.46 10.52
CA THR A 131 -32.34 19.63 9.09
C THR A 131 -31.18 19.27 8.15
N PHE A 132 -29.94 19.62 8.51
CA PHE A 132 -28.74 19.28 7.75
C PHE A 132 -28.45 17.78 7.75
N THR A 133 -28.64 17.11 8.89
CA THR A 133 -28.41 15.66 9.05
C THR A 133 -29.61 14.79 8.63
N ASN A 134 -30.66 15.40 8.07
CA ASN A 134 -31.95 14.74 7.80
C ASN A 134 -32.61 14.10 9.04
N LEU A 135 -32.18 14.49 10.25
CA LEU A 135 -32.72 14.05 11.52
C LEU A 135 -33.76 15.08 12.01
N PHE A 136 -35.01 14.90 11.58
CA PHE A 136 -36.12 15.83 11.86
C PHE A 136 -36.67 15.76 13.30
N THR A 137 -35.79 15.79 14.30
CA THR A 137 -36.13 15.63 15.73
C THR A 137 -37.06 16.73 16.26
N PHE A 138 -37.13 17.91 15.61
CA PHE A 138 -37.82 19.09 16.12
C PHE A 138 -39.15 19.40 15.40
N ARG A 139 -40.07 18.42 15.35
CA ARG A 139 -41.40 18.57 14.72
C ARG A 139 -42.50 19.05 15.68
N ASN A 140 -42.14 19.86 16.68
CA ASN A 140 -43.09 20.46 17.62
C ASN A 140 -43.85 21.65 17.02
N THR A 141 -44.94 22.07 17.68
CA THR A 141 -45.81 23.19 17.28
C THR A 141 -45.09 24.54 17.12
N ASN A 142 -43.94 24.73 17.77
CA ASN A 142 -43.09 25.93 17.66
C ASN A 142 -41.90 25.76 16.70
N SER A 143 -41.94 24.78 15.80
CA SER A 143 -40.88 24.52 14.82
C SER A 143 -40.91 25.52 13.66
N TRP A 144 -39.75 25.98 13.20
CA TRP A 144 -39.63 26.84 12.01
C TRP A 144 -40.16 26.19 10.73
N THR A 145 -40.28 24.86 10.68
CA THR A 145 -40.93 24.12 9.58
C THR A 145 -42.43 24.41 9.51
N SER A 146 -43.08 24.70 10.64
CA SER A 146 -44.52 24.99 10.75
C SER A 146 -44.81 26.49 10.88
N SER A 147 -43.82 27.35 10.59
CA SER A 147 -43.98 28.80 10.70
C SER A 147 -45.12 29.31 9.79
N LYS A 148 -45.92 30.26 10.30
CA LYS A 148 -46.97 30.95 9.53
C LYS A 148 -46.41 31.79 8.38
N LYS A 149 -45.12 32.12 8.41
CA LYS A 149 -44.44 32.92 7.39
C LYS A 149 -44.00 32.05 6.22
N GLY A 150 -44.51 32.34 5.02
CA GLY A 150 -44.14 31.64 3.79
C GLY A 150 -42.64 31.73 3.47
N SER A 151 -42.01 32.87 3.76
CA SER A 151 -40.56 33.08 3.54
C SER A 151 -39.69 32.12 4.37
N THR A 152 -40.04 31.90 5.64
CA THR A 152 -39.30 30.97 6.53
C THR A 152 -39.43 29.53 6.03
N ARG A 153 -40.63 29.14 5.59
CA ARG A 153 -40.87 27.80 5.01
C ARG A 153 -40.10 27.58 3.71
N ALA A 154 -40.05 28.60 2.83
CA ALA A 154 -39.28 28.54 1.60
C ALA A 154 -37.77 28.39 1.89
N PHE A 155 -37.24 29.19 2.81
CA PHE A 155 -35.83 29.10 3.22
C PHE A 155 -35.47 27.73 3.79
N VAL A 156 -36.26 27.23 4.75
CA VAL A 156 -36.06 25.88 5.33
C VAL A 156 -36.14 24.80 4.25
N GLY A 157 -37.09 24.91 3.31
CA GLY A 157 -37.23 23.99 2.20
C GLY A 157 -36.01 23.98 1.27
N THR A 158 -35.51 25.15 0.88
CA THR A 158 -34.29 25.26 0.06
C THR A 158 -33.06 24.75 0.81
N TYR A 159 -32.94 25.05 2.10
CA TYR A 159 -31.85 24.55 2.94
C TYR A 159 -31.87 23.02 3.07
N TRP A 160 -33.05 22.44 3.17
CA TRP A 160 -33.22 20.98 3.19
C TRP A 160 -32.87 20.33 1.85
N VAL A 161 -33.27 20.90 0.72
CA VAL A 161 -32.84 20.40 -0.60
C VAL A 161 -31.32 20.48 -0.74
N PHE A 162 -30.70 21.56 -0.26
CA PHE A 162 -29.24 21.69 -0.22
C PHE A 162 -28.59 20.58 0.62
N SER A 163 -29.13 20.25 1.80
CA SER A 163 -28.57 19.18 2.64
C SER A 163 -28.67 17.80 1.97
N ILE A 164 -29.77 17.51 1.27
CA ILE A 164 -29.90 16.29 0.46
C ILE A 164 -28.84 16.23 -0.64
N ILE A 165 -28.64 17.34 -1.38
CA ILE A 165 -27.66 17.39 -2.48
C ILE A 165 -26.24 17.12 -1.96
N ILE A 166 -25.84 17.78 -0.87
CA ILE A 166 -24.52 17.58 -0.26
C ILE A 166 -24.36 16.15 0.26
N THR A 167 -25.40 15.59 0.88
CA THR A 167 -25.37 14.21 1.40
C THR A 167 -25.20 13.22 0.25
N ALA A 168 -25.98 13.37 -0.83
CA ALA A 168 -25.89 12.52 -2.02
C ALA A 168 -24.52 12.64 -2.71
N ALA A 169 -23.99 13.86 -2.84
CA ALA A 169 -22.67 14.09 -3.41
C ALA A 169 -21.57 13.42 -2.56
N TYR A 170 -21.63 13.57 -1.23
CA TYR A 170 -20.69 12.95 -0.31
C TYR A 170 -20.77 11.42 -0.35
N THR A 171 -21.98 10.85 -0.35
CA THR A 171 -22.19 9.40 -0.51
C THR A 171 -21.61 8.90 -1.83
N GLY A 172 -21.85 9.60 -2.94
CA GLY A 172 -21.27 9.25 -4.24
C GLY A 172 -19.74 9.31 -4.23
N SER A 173 -19.16 10.34 -3.61
CA SER A 173 -17.70 10.47 -3.48
C SER A 173 -17.08 9.42 -2.57
N ILE A 174 -17.73 9.04 -1.46
CA ILE A 174 -17.29 7.91 -0.62
C ILE A 174 -17.32 6.62 -1.42
N ILE A 175 -18.41 6.33 -2.13
CA ILE A 175 -18.54 5.10 -2.92
C ILE A 175 -17.41 5.05 -3.94
N ALA A 176 -17.19 6.13 -4.71
CA ALA A 176 -16.11 6.22 -5.67
C ALA A 176 -14.72 6.03 -5.01
N PHE A 177 -14.51 6.60 -3.82
CA PHE A 177 -13.25 6.48 -3.09
C PHE A 177 -12.98 5.05 -2.59
N ILE A 178 -14.02 4.31 -2.19
CA ILE A 178 -13.90 2.94 -1.73
C ILE A 178 -13.76 1.96 -2.91
N THR A 179 -14.44 2.22 -4.03
CA THR A 179 -14.40 1.34 -5.20
C THR A 179 -13.14 1.51 -6.04
N LEU A 180 -12.53 2.69 -6.04
CA LEU A 180 -11.27 2.96 -6.73
C LEU A 180 -10.12 3.04 -5.72
N PRO A 181 -9.43 1.92 -5.45
CA PRO A 181 -8.25 1.94 -4.60
C PRO A 181 -7.18 2.84 -5.26
N VAL A 182 -6.82 3.93 -4.58
CA VAL A 182 -5.64 4.71 -4.95
C VAL A 182 -4.43 3.94 -4.45
N PHE A 183 -3.81 3.18 -5.36
CA PHE A 183 -2.55 2.52 -5.06
C PHE A 183 -1.46 3.60 -4.85
N PRO A 184 -0.62 3.50 -3.81
CA PRO A 184 0.56 4.33 -3.71
C PRO A 184 1.46 4.08 -4.93
N GLU A 185 2.27 5.06 -5.32
CA GLU A 185 3.27 4.88 -6.37
C GLU A 185 4.16 3.69 -6.05
N THR A 186 4.33 2.79 -7.02
CA THR A 186 5.22 1.65 -6.90
C THR A 186 6.65 2.08 -7.15
N ILE A 187 7.58 1.43 -6.46
CA ILE A 187 9.01 1.63 -6.66
C ILE A 187 9.43 0.77 -7.85
N ASP A 188 9.59 1.40 -9.00
CA ASP A 188 9.90 0.72 -10.25
C ASP A 188 11.39 0.84 -10.62
N THR A 189 12.12 1.75 -9.96
CA THR A 189 13.52 2.05 -10.28
C THR A 189 14.46 1.91 -9.08
N LEU A 190 15.73 1.57 -9.36
CA LEU A 190 16.81 1.56 -8.37
C LEU A 190 17.01 2.93 -7.70
N GLN A 191 16.74 4.02 -8.43
CA GLN A 191 16.86 5.38 -7.90
C GLN A 191 15.78 5.69 -6.85
N GLN A 192 14.52 5.31 -7.11
CA GLN A 192 13.43 5.43 -6.15
C GLN A 192 13.68 4.58 -4.90
N LEU A 193 14.18 3.36 -5.09
CA LEU A 193 14.53 2.46 -3.99
C LEU A 193 15.63 3.07 -3.08
N LYS A 194 16.58 3.78 -3.69
CA LYS A 194 17.64 4.52 -2.97
C LYS A 194 17.10 5.78 -2.27
N SER A 195 16.23 6.56 -2.93
CA SER A 195 15.67 7.79 -2.32
C SER A 195 14.80 7.49 -1.10
N GLU A 196 14.06 6.38 -1.12
CA GLU A 196 13.20 5.96 -0.01
C GLU A 196 13.94 5.18 1.09
N ARG A 197 15.26 5.02 0.97
CA ARG A 197 16.14 4.40 1.99
C ARG A 197 15.72 2.99 2.41
N TYR A 198 15.27 2.18 1.45
CA TYR A 198 14.96 0.77 1.70
C TYR A 198 16.20 -0.01 2.14
N ARG A 199 15.99 -0.91 3.10
CA ARG A 199 16.98 -1.94 3.45
C ARG A 199 16.78 -3.14 2.53
N ILE A 200 17.85 -3.55 1.86
CA ILE A 200 17.78 -4.65 0.89
C ILE A 200 18.17 -5.93 1.58
N ILE A 201 17.31 -6.93 1.44
CA ILE A 201 17.57 -8.29 1.89
C ILE A 201 17.80 -9.15 0.65
N THR A 202 18.80 -10.03 0.66
CA THR A 202 18.95 -11.04 -0.38
C THR A 202 19.35 -12.38 0.20
N LEU A 203 19.17 -13.44 -0.58
CA LEU A 203 19.56 -14.78 -0.19
C LEU A 203 21.10 -14.89 -0.17
N ASP A 204 21.62 -15.45 0.92
CA ASP A 204 23.04 -15.71 1.07
C ASP A 204 23.52 -16.72 0.02
N ASN A 205 24.72 -16.48 -0.51
CA ASN A 205 25.33 -17.26 -1.59
C ASN A 205 24.42 -17.54 -2.82
N SER A 206 23.49 -16.64 -3.11
CA SER A 206 22.64 -16.74 -4.30
C SER A 206 23.33 -16.30 -5.60
N GLY A 207 24.49 -15.64 -5.48
CA GLY A 207 25.16 -14.93 -6.58
C GLY A 207 24.65 -13.49 -6.75
N TRP A 208 23.47 -13.15 -6.22
CA TRP A 208 22.91 -11.79 -6.29
C TRP A 208 23.72 -10.76 -5.49
N GLN A 209 24.55 -11.19 -4.53
CA GLN A 209 25.55 -10.35 -3.85
C GLN A 209 26.46 -9.62 -4.83
N LYS A 210 26.87 -10.29 -5.91
CA LYS A 210 27.74 -9.72 -6.94
C LYS A 210 27.04 -8.69 -7.83
N PHE A 211 25.71 -8.63 -7.79
CA PHE A 211 24.96 -7.58 -8.46
C PHE A 211 25.35 -6.20 -7.91
N ASN A 212 25.47 -6.04 -6.58
CA ASN A 212 25.87 -4.76 -5.98
C ASN A 212 27.28 -4.35 -6.40
N ASP A 213 28.22 -5.31 -6.40
CA ASP A 213 29.60 -5.06 -6.84
C ASP A 213 29.67 -4.61 -8.30
N THR A 214 28.83 -5.22 -9.14
CA THR A 214 28.71 -4.85 -10.56
C THR A 214 28.10 -3.46 -10.71
N GLN A 215 27.04 -3.14 -9.97
CA GLN A 215 26.41 -1.83 -10.00
C GLN A 215 27.33 -0.73 -9.44
N LYS A 216 28.11 -1.01 -8.40
CA LYS A 216 29.10 -0.08 -7.85
C LYS A 216 30.15 0.31 -8.88
N LYS A 217 30.55 -0.63 -9.75
CA LYS A 217 31.48 -0.36 -10.86
C LYS A 217 30.85 0.49 -11.95
N THR A 218 29.57 0.27 -12.26
CA THR A 218 28.86 0.97 -13.34
C THR A 218 28.36 2.36 -12.93
N LEU A 219 27.91 2.52 -11.69
CA LEU A 219 27.25 3.74 -11.19
C LEU A 219 28.14 4.61 -10.30
N GLU A 220 29.42 4.24 -10.14
CA GLU A 220 30.44 4.88 -9.27
C GLU A 220 30.09 5.02 -7.78
N HIS A 221 28.86 4.71 -7.41
CA HIS A 221 28.34 4.74 -6.05
C HIS A 221 27.68 3.41 -5.71
N SER A 222 27.77 3.01 -4.43
CA SER A 222 26.93 1.94 -3.92
C SER A 222 25.46 2.31 -4.12
N VAL A 223 24.73 1.44 -4.82
CA VAL A 223 23.28 1.55 -4.94
C VAL A 223 22.63 1.30 -3.58
N PHE A 224 23.30 0.49 -2.76
CA PHE A 224 22.79 0.04 -1.48
C PHE A 224 23.90 0.01 -0.42
N ASN A 225 23.68 0.69 0.69
CA ASN A 225 24.62 0.70 1.82
C ASN A 225 24.29 -0.34 2.90
N ASN A 226 23.03 -0.80 2.95
CA ASN A 226 22.52 -1.69 3.99
C ASN A 226 21.99 -2.97 3.34
N TRP A 227 22.86 -3.97 3.18
CA TRP A 227 22.50 -5.31 2.72
C TRP A 227 22.39 -6.24 3.91
N GLU A 228 21.30 -6.97 3.98
CA GLU A 228 21.10 -8.05 4.93
C GLU A 228 21.02 -9.37 4.16
N LEU A 229 21.80 -10.36 4.62
CA LEU A 229 21.86 -11.67 4.00
C LEU A 229 21.03 -12.63 4.83
N VAL A 230 20.14 -13.36 4.17
CA VAL A 230 19.30 -14.37 4.80
C VAL A 230 19.62 -15.76 4.24
N PRO A 231 19.60 -16.81 5.06
CA PRO A 231 19.91 -18.17 4.61
C PRO A 231 18.77 -18.78 3.77
N LYS A 232 17.54 -18.30 3.95
CA LYS A 232 16.33 -18.80 3.29
C LYS A 232 15.48 -17.66 2.73
N VAL A 233 14.79 -17.93 1.63
CA VAL A 233 13.92 -16.95 0.97
C VAL A 233 12.73 -16.61 1.87
N GLU A 234 12.21 -17.59 2.60
CA GLU A 234 11.08 -17.44 3.51
C GLU A 234 11.40 -16.45 4.64
N ASP A 235 12.63 -16.47 5.18
CA ASP A 235 13.06 -15.52 6.20
C ASP A 235 13.17 -14.11 5.63
N GLY A 236 13.66 -13.97 4.40
CA GLY A 236 13.70 -12.69 3.69
C GLY A 236 12.31 -12.10 3.46
N LEU A 237 11.37 -12.91 2.97
CA LEU A 237 9.98 -12.51 2.78
C LEU A 237 9.28 -12.21 4.11
N ARG A 238 9.59 -12.97 5.17
CA ARG A 238 9.08 -12.72 6.52
C ARG A 238 9.55 -11.38 7.07
N ASN A 239 10.80 -10.99 6.80
CA ASN A 239 11.33 -9.70 7.21
C ASN A 239 10.70 -8.53 6.43
N VAL A 240 10.42 -8.73 5.14
CA VAL A 240 9.66 -7.76 4.31
C VAL A 240 8.23 -7.59 4.84
N THR A 241 7.55 -8.67 5.19
CA THR A 241 6.17 -8.64 5.72
C THR A 241 6.07 -8.11 7.15
N LYS A 242 7.02 -8.43 8.02
CA LYS A 242 7.03 -7.93 9.41
C LYS A 242 7.36 -6.46 9.53
N GLY A 243 7.71 -5.79 8.43
CA GLY A 243 7.88 -4.34 8.27
C GLY A 243 8.02 -3.57 9.58
N HIS A 244 9.25 -3.36 10.05
CA HIS A 244 9.45 -2.57 11.26
C HIS A 244 8.95 -1.13 11.04
N LEU A 245 8.31 -0.56 12.07
CA LEU A 245 7.71 0.79 12.07
C LEU A 245 8.67 1.92 11.61
N LEU A 246 9.99 1.66 11.64
CA LEU A 246 11.04 2.64 11.36
C LEU A 246 11.77 2.39 10.02
N TRP A 247 11.64 1.21 9.40
CA TRP A 247 12.43 0.85 8.22
C TRP A 247 11.62 0.01 7.24
N SER A 248 11.58 0.47 5.99
CA SER A 248 11.04 -0.30 4.87
C SER A 248 12.08 -1.30 4.38
N TYR A 249 11.66 -2.55 4.19
CA TYR A 249 12.50 -3.63 3.68
C TYR A 249 12.04 -4.03 2.29
N ALA A 250 12.99 -4.35 1.42
CA ALA A 250 12.75 -4.95 0.11
C ALA A 250 13.65 -6.18 -0.05
N PHE A 251 13.10 -7.25 -0.58
CA PHE A 251 13.86 -8.47 -0.87
C PHE A 251 14.25 -8.50 -2.35
N LEU A 252 15.54 -8.69 -2.61
CA LEU A 252 16.13 -8.81 -3.95
C LEU A 252 16.34 -10.27 -4.30
N GLY A 253 15.83 -10.69 -5.46
CA GLY A 253 16.02 -12.04 -5.96
C GLY A 253 15.67 -12.22 -7.42
N SER A 254 15.58 -13.49 -7.81
CA SER A 254 15.18 -13.96 -9.14
C SER A 254 13.73 -13.57 -9.43
N LYS A 255 13.48 -13.04 -10.64
CA LYS A 255 12.13 -12.74 -11.11
C LYS A 255 11.29 -14.01 -11.19
N ALA A 256 11.80 -15.05 -11.85
CA ALA A 256 11.08 -16.30 -12.01
C ALA A 256 10.71 -16.94 -10.66
N GLN A 257 11.63 -16.91 -9.69
CA GLN A 257 11.40 -17.45 -8.35
C GLN A 257 10.34 -16.65 -7.59
N LEU A 258 10.45 -15.32 -7.60
CA LEU A 258 9.54 -14.45 -6.86
C LEU A 258 8.15 -14.45 -7.48
N GLU A 259 8.02 -14.43 -8.81
CA GLU A 259 6.74 -14.57 -9.50
C GLU A 259 6.05 -15.90 -9.16
N HIS A 260 6.80 -16.99 -9.10
CA HIS A 260 6.28 -18.29 -8.68
C HIS A 260 5.77 -18.28 -7.23
N ILE A 261 6.54 -17.69 -6.30
CA ILE A 261 6.13 -17.58 -4.89
C ILE A 261 4.87 -16.73 -4.75
N VAL A 262 4.82 -15.59 -5.44
CA VAL A 262 3.67 -14.68 -5.43
C VAL A 262 2.43 -15.39 -5.98
N LYS A 263 2.55 -16.07 -7.12
CA LYS A 263 1.44 -16.82 -7.74
C LYS A 263 0.91 -17.93 -6.83
N ASN A 264 1.79 -18.76 -6.25
CA ASN A 264 1.37 -19.84 -5.36
C ASN A 264 0.71 -19.34 -4.07
N ASN A 265 1.18 -18.22 -3.53
CA ASN A 265 0.55 -17.61 -2.36
C ASN A 265 -0.84 -17.05 -2.69
N PHE A 266 -1.03 -16.44 -3.87
CA PHE A 266 -2.35 -15.96 -4.30
C PHE A 266 -3.35 -17.10 -4.53
N GLU A 267 -2.93 -18.18 -5.17
CA GLU A 267 -3.81 -19.35 -5.44
C GLU A 267 -4.26 -20.06 -4.15
N ASN A 268 -3.40 -20.11 -3.12
CA ASN A 268 -3.75 -20.72 -1.83
C ASN A 268 -4.57 -19.80 -0.91
N SER A 269 -4.76 -18.53 -1.27
CA SER A 269 -5.45 -17.52 -0.43
C SER A 269 -6.86 -17.16 -0.91
N GLY A 270 -7.29 -17.67 -2.08
CA GLY A 270 -8.62 -17.45 -2.67
C GLY A 270 -9.53 -18.66 -2.47
#